data_AF-F1LFH9-F1
#
_entry.id   AF-F1LFH9-F1
#
_cell.length_a   1.000
_cell.length_b   1.000
_cell.length_c   1.000
_cell.angle_alpha   90.00
_cell.angle_beta   90.00
_cell.angle_gamma   90.00
#
_symmetry.space_group_name_H-M   'P 1'
#
loop_
_entity.id
_entity.type
_entity.pdbx_description
1 polymer ?
#
loop_
_entity_poly.entity_id
_entity_poly.type
_entity_poly.pdbx_seq_one_letter_code
_entity_poly.pdbx_strand_id
1 'polypeptide(L)'
;MLRTDIDIGPIFIATSFYLTVFVIAELTRKIVDRYVAYNTLLYYFLIEAVATSQMCTCVYENAVIIRHYGPIGFFFAVTSVLFAGGFTNRGAFISPLKPIEMFYYGSIRFDRLLSVVAGEALGGYSAYRVARQLWYWSLSIAADHAINYESTRCAFAYKVTFSVIYCQ
;
A
#
# COMPACT_ATOMS: atom_id res chain seq x y z
N MET A 1 -11.90 -20.01 28.06
CA MET A 1 -11.87 -20.93 26.90
C MET A 1 -11.28 -20.17 25.72
N LEU A 2 -9.96 -20.28 25.50
CA LEU A 2 -9.33 -19.79 24.27
C LEU A 2 -9.67 -20.78 23.15
N ARG A 3 -10.50 -20.38 22.20
CA ARG A 3 -10.71 -21.12 20.96
C ARG A 3 -9.50 -20.85 20.06
N THR A 4 -8.47 -21.68 20.15
CA THR A 4 -7.30 -21.65 19.28
C THR A 4 -7.56 -22.45 18.00
N ASP A 5 -8.60 -22.06 17.26
CA ASP A 5 -8.73 -22.46 15.85
C ASP A 5 -8.17 -21.29 15.04
N ILE A 6 -6.83 -21.19 14.96
CA ILE A 6 -6.18 -20.21 14.07
C ILE A 6 -6.50 -20.66 12.65
N ASP A 7 -7.50 -20.03 12.02
CA ASP A 7 -7.77 -20.24 10.61
C ASP A 7 -6.57 -19.70 9.82
N ILE A 8 -5.90 -20.58 9.07
CA ILE A 8 -4.71 -20.24 8.28
C ILE A 8 -5.13 -19.73 6.88
N GLY A 9 -6.39 -19.90 6.48
CA GLY A 9 -6.90 -19.41 5.20
C GLY A 9 -6.63 -17.90 4.97
N PRO A 10 -7.02 -17.02 5.91
CA PRO A 10 -6.84 -15.57 5.74
C PRO A 10 -5.38 -15.12 5.56
N ILE A 11 -4.41 -15.74 6.23
CA ILE A 11 -3.00 -15.37 6.07
C ILE A 11 -2.45 -15.77 4.71
N PHE A 12 -2.86 -16.91 4.15
CA PHE A 12 -2.46 -17.31 2.79
C PHE A 12 -3.05 -16.36 1.75
N ILE A 13 -4.30 -15.94 1.92
CA ILE A 13 -5.00 -15.05 0.99
C ILE A 13 -4.35 -13.66 1.03
N ALA A 14 -4.16 -13.09 2.23
CA ALA A 14 -3.51 -11.80 2.40
C ALA A 14 -2.05 -11.83 1.89
N THR A 15 -1.30 -12.90 2.16
CA THR A 15 0.06 -13.07 1.61
C THR A 15 0.05 -13.11 0.09
N SER A 16 -0.88 -13.85 -0.52
CA SER A 16 -1.03 -13.92 -1.98
C SER A 16 -1.41 -12.56 -2.58
N PHE A 17 -2.25 -11.79 -1.87
CA PHE A 17 -2.59 -10.43 -2.24
C PHE A 17 -1.35 -9.53 -2.24
N TYR A 18 -0.57 -9.52 -1.15
CA TYR A 18 0.67 -8.74 -1.07
C TYR A 18 1.64 -9.12 -2.19
N LEU A 19 1.89 -10.42 -2.40
CA LEU A 19 2.79 -10.88 -3.46
C LEU A 19 2.34 -10.41 -4.84
N THR A 20 1.03 -10.48 -5.12
CA THR A 20 0.47 -10.00 -6.40
C THR A 20 0.71 -8.50 -6.59
N VAL A 21 0.48 -7.69 -5.56
CA VAL A 21 0.74 -6.24 -5.58
C VAL A 21 2.22 -5.94 -5.85
N PHE A 22 3.13 -6.64 -5.18
CA PHE A 22 4.57 -6.48 -5.37
C PHE A 22 5.03 -6.90 -6.78
N VAL A 23 4.49 -8.00 -7.32
CA VAL A 23 4.80 -8.45 -8.69
C VAL A 23 4.33 -7.43 -9.72
N ILE A 24 3.09 -6.94 -9.60
CA ILE A 24 2.55 -5.91 -10.51
C ILE A 24 3.40 -4.64 -10.44
N ALA A 25 3.75 -4.21 -9.23
CA ALA A 25 4.59 -3.02 -9.03
C ALA A 25 5.98 -3.20 -9.64
N GLU A 26 6.63 -4.35 -9.46
CA GLU A 26 7.95 -4.61 -10.04
C GLU A 26 7.92 -4.69 -11.57
N LEU A 27 6.88 -5.31 -12.15
CA LEU A 27 6.67 -5.28 -13.61
C LEU A 27 6.49 -3.84 -14.11
N THR A 28 5.70 -3.04 -13.41
CA THR A 28 5.47 -1.63 -13.76
C THR A 28 6.76 -0.82 -13.67
N ARG A 29 7.57 -1.00 -12.62
CA ARG A 29 8.89 -0.36 -12.49
C ARG A 29 9.82 -0.72 -13.63
N LYS A 30 9.90 -2.00 -14.01
CA LYS A 30 10.71 -2.45 -15.15
C LYS A 30 10.28 -1.82 -16.48
N ILE A 31 8.98 -1.58 -16.65
CA ILE A 31 8.45 -0.83 -17.80
C ILE A 31 8.94 0.62 -17.74
N VAL A 32 8.86 1.28 -16.58
CA VAL A 32 9.37 2.66 -16.40
C VAL A 32 10.86 2.74 -16.72
N ASP A 33 11.69 1.84 -16.20
CA ASP A 33 13.13 1.84 -16.48
C ASP A 33 13.45 1.67 -17.97
N ARG A 34 12.62 0.91 -18.69
CA ARG A 34 12.83 0.60 -20.10
C ARG A 34 12.48 1.77 -21.01
N TYR A 35 11.46 2.56 -20.65
CA TYR A 35 10.91 3.59 -21.53
C TYR A 35 11.18 5.02 -21.08
N VAL A 36 11.63 5.24 -19.84
CA VAL A 36 11.83 6.58 -19.27
C VAL A 36 13.30 6.78 -18.90
N ALA A 37 13.87 7.90 -19.35
CA ALA A 37 15.24 8.24 -19.03
C ALA A 37 15.43 8.45 -17.53
N TYR A 38 16.48 7.84 -16.98
CA TYR A 38 16.86 7.97 -15.57
C TYR A 38 17.12 9.44 -15.20
N ASN A 39 16.90 9.78 -13.92
CA ASN A 39 17.15 11.12 -13.35
C ASN A 39 16.28 12.26 -13.94
N THR A 40 15.19 11.93 -14.63
CA THR A 40 14.22 12.91 -15.09
C THR A 40 13.11 13.13 -14.06
N LEU A 41 12.43 14.29 -14.12
CA LEU A 41 11.26 14.57 -13.26
C LEU A 41 10.15 13.53 -13.46
N LEU A 42 9.93 13.12 -14.72
CA LEU A 42 8.97 12.08 -15.06
C LEU A 42 9.34 10.73 -14.44
N TYR A 43 10.62 10.35 -14.45
CA TYR A 43 11.09 9.14 -13.81
C TYR A 43 10.80 9.15 -12.30
N TYR A 44 11.13 10.24 -11.60
CA TYR A 44 10.83 10.38 -10.17
C TYR A 44 9.33 10.29 -9.90
N PHE A 45 8.51 11.02 -10.66
CA PHE A 45 7.06 10.99 -10.54
C PHE A 45 6.50 9.55 -10.68
N LEU A 46 6.93 8.81 -11.71
CA LEU A 46 6.40 7.47 -11.99
C LEU A 46 6.86 6.44 -10.96
N ILE A 47 8.14 6.44 -10.59
CA ILE A 47 8.66 5.53 -9.56
C ILE A 47 7.95 5.77 -8.23
N GLU A 48 7.73 7.04 -7.87
CA GLU A 48 7.03 7.42 -6.66
C GLU A 48 5.56 7.00 -6.70
N ALA A 49 4.86 7.25 -7.82
CA ALA A 49 3.48 6.83 -7.99
C ALA A 49 3.29 5.31 -7.85
N VAL A 50 4.19 4.52 -8.43
CA VAL A 50 4.14 3.06 -8.34
C VAL A 50 4.44 2.58 -6.92
N ALA A 51 5.48 3.14 -6.27
CA ALA A 51 5.83 2.76 -4.90
C ALA A 51 4.72 3.13 -3.91
N THR A 52 4.16 4.33 -4.01
CA THR A 52 3.05 4.78 -3.15
C THR A 52 1.80 3.97 -3.41
N SER A 53 1.44 3.70 -4.67
CA SER A 53 0.32 2.81 -4.99
C SER A 53 0.54 1.41 -4.40
N GLN A 54 1.74 0.82 -4.53
CA GLN A 54 2.05 -0.50 -3.97
C GLN A 54 1.80 -0.54 -2.46
N MET A 55 2.43 0.37 -1.72
CA MET A 55 2.40 0.36 -0.26
C MET A 55 1.01 0.69 0.27
N CYS A 56 0.32 1.68 -0.31
CA CYS A 56 -1.05 2.02 0.06
C CYS A 56 -2.04 0.90 -0.28
N THR A 57 -1.86 0.17 -1.39
CA THR A 57 -2.72 -0.97 -1.75
C THR A 57 -2.63 -2.06 -0.70
N CYS A 58 -1.43 -2.38 -0.20
CA CYS A 58 -1.23 -3.36 0.87
C CYS A 58 -1.93 -2.95 2.18
N VAL A 59 -2.06 -1.65 2.48
CA VAL A 59 -2.75 -1.19 3.70
C VAL A 59 -4.22 -1.62 3.73
N TYR A 60 -4.89 -1.72 2.58
CA TYR A 60 -6.28 -2.15 2.52
C TYR A 60 -6.46 -3.60 2.99
N GLU A 61 -5.49 -4.47 2.69
CA GLU A 61 -5.52 -5.89 3.06
C GLU A 61 -5.15 -6.11 4.54
N ASN A 62 -4.40 -5.19 5.15
CA ASN A 62 -4.09 -5.25 6.58
C ASN A 62 -5.35 -5.28 7.47
N ALA A 63 -6.48 -4.74 7.00
CA ALA A 63 -7.74 -4.81 7.74
C ALA A 63 -8.26 -6.25 7.90
N VAL A 64 -8.03 -7.11 6.89
CA VAL A 64 -8.34 -8.55 6.93
C VAL A 64 -7.45 -9.23 7.98
N ILE A 65 -6.16 -8.90 8.01
CA ILE A 65 -5.23 -9.42 9.02
C ILE A 65 -5.64 -9.02 10.44
N ILE A 66 -5.99 -7.75 10.66
CA ILE A 66 -6.45 -7.27 11.98
C ILE A 66 -7.70 -8.03 12.43
N ARG A 67 -8.65 -8.28 11.53
CA ARG A 67 -9.90 -8.98 11.83
C ARG A 67 -9.66 -10.39 12.38
N HIS A 68 -8.73 -11.13 11.77
CA HIS A 68 -8.51 -12.56 12.10
C HIS A 68 -7.38 -12.81 13.10
N TYR A 69 -6.34 -11.97 13.12
CA TYR A 69 -5.14 -12.17 13.94
C TYR A 69 -4.85 -11.03 14.92
N GLY A 70 -5.71 -10.01 14.94
CA GLY A 70 -5.60 -8.88 15.87
C GLY A 70 -4.34 -8.01 15.66
N PRO A 71 -3.99 -7.18 16.65
CA PRO A 71 -2.87 -6.24 16.56
C PRO A 71 -1.50 -6.91 16.38
N ILE A 72 -1.31 -8.12 16.92
CA ILE A 72 -0.05 -8.86 16.80
C ILE A 72 0.16 -9.34 15.36
N GLY A 73 -0.88 -9.90 14.72
CA GLY A 73 -0.81 -10.29 13.31
C GLY A 73 -0.59 -9.07 12.41
N PHE A 74 -1.24 -7.95 12.71
CA PHE A 74 -1.02 -6.69 12.00
C PHE A 74 0.43 -6.20 12.09
N PHE A 75 1.03 -6.26 13.29
CA PHE A 75 2.43 -5.88 13.49
C PHE A 75 3.36 -6.68 12.59
N PHE A 76 3.22 -8.02 12.54
CA PHE A 76 4.04 -8.85 11.68
C PHE A 76 3.79 -8.59 10.20
N ALA A 77 2.52 -8.50 9.76
CA ALA A 77 2.18 -8.25 8.36
C ALA A 77 2.75 -6.91 7.87
N VAL A 78 2.56 -5.83 8.63
CA VAL A 78 3.10 -4.51 8.29
C VAL A 78 4.62 -4.51 8.28
N THR A 79 5.25 -5.15 9.28
CA THR A 79 6.71 -5.26 9.34
C THR A 79 7.25 -5.99 8.11
N SER A 80 6.65 -7.12 7.72
CA SER A 80 7.05 -7.86 6.52
C SER A 80 6.87 -7.07 5.23
N VAL A 81 5.74 -6.37 5.08
CA VAL A 81 5.47 -5.52 3.91
C VAL A 81 6.44 -4.35 3.84
N LEU A 82 6.73 -3.69 4.96
CA LEU A 82 7.71 -2.59 5.02
C LEU A 82 9.12 -3.08 4.73
N PHE A 83 9.51 -4.23 5.28
CA PHE A 83 10.79 -4.85 5.01
C PHE A 83 10.95 -5.16 3.52
N ALA A 84 9.98 -5.85 2.92
CA ALA A 84 9.98 -6.13 1.49
C ALA A 84 10.00 -4.84 0.65
N GLY A 85 9.18 -3.85 1.02
CA GLY A 85 9.14 -2.53 0.39
C GLY A 85 10.51 -1.83 0.43
N GLY A 86 11.23 -1.92 1.54
CA GLY A 86 12.57 -1.35 1.69
C GLY A 86 13.57 -1.84 0.63
N PHE A 87 13.47 -3.11 0.22
CA PHE A 87 14.30 -3.65 -0.85
C PHE A 87 13.77 -3.34 -2.25
N THR A 88 12.45 -3.28 -2.44
CA THR A 88 11.85 -3.15 -3.78
C THR A 88 11.55 -1.73 -4.23
N ASN A 89 11.52 -0.76 -3.31
CA ASN A 89 11.05 0.60 -3.61
C ASN A 89 12.09 1.50 -4.29
N ARG A 90 13.31 0.99 -4.55
CA ARG A 90 14.37 1.64 -5.36
C ARG A 90 14.63 3.11 -5.00
N GLY A 91 14.49 3.45 -3.72
CA GLY A 91 14.72 4.79 -3.20
C GLY A 91 13.53 5.76 -3.30
N ALA A 92 12.33 5.29 -3.65
CA ALA A 92 11.09 6.05 -3.48
C ALA A 92 10.83 6.37 -2.00
N PHE A 93 10.17 7.50 -1.72
CA PHE A 93 9.90 8.00 -0.38
C PHE A 93 8.61 7.45 0.24
N ILE A 94 7.56 7.28 -0.57
CA ILE A 94 6.22 6.76 -0.24
C ILE A 94 5.42 7.69 0.70
N SER A 95 6.01 8.79 1.12
CA SER A 95 5.44 9.70 2.11
C SER A 95 5.94 11.12 1.85
N PRO A 96 5.03 12.11 1.83
CA PRO A 96 5.38 13.50 1.53
C PRO A 96 6.28 14.13 2.60
N LEU A 97 6.33 13.54 3.80
CA LEU A 97 7.13 14.09 4.91
C LEU A 97 8.61 14.17 4.56
N LYS A 98 9.18 13.10 4.01
CA LYS A 98 10.62 13.02 3.70
C LYS A 98 11.06 13.99 2.59
N PRO A 99 10.38 14.10 1.43
CA PRO A 99 10.74 15.08 0.42
C PRO A 99 10.50 16.53 0.90
N ILE A 100 9.49 16.79 1.73
CA ILE A 100 9.28 18.11 2.35
C ILE A 100 10.45 18.46 3.29
N GLU A 101 10.87 17.52 4.13
CA GLU A 101 12.02 17.69 5.02
C GLU A 101 13.31 17.95 4.22
N MET A 102 13.54 17.18 3.15
CA MET A 102 14.67 17.42 2.25
C MET A 102 14.62 18.78 1.55
N PHE A 103 13.42 19.31 1.28
CA PHE A 103 13.27 20.66 0.71
C PHE A 103 13.58 21.73 1.74
N TYR A 104 13.12 21.56 2.98
CA TYR A 104 13.44 22.46 4.09
C TYR A 104 14.94 22.55 4.34
N TYR A 105 15.66 21.41 4.29
CA TYR A 105 17.12 21.38 4.41
C TYR A 105 17.89 21.68 3.11
N GLY A 106 17.22 22.13 2.04
CA GLY A 106 17.87 22.50 0.78
C GLY A 106 18.52 21.35 0.00
N SER A 107 18.19 20.10 0.35
CA SER A 107 18.73 18.88 -0.26
C SER A 107 17.99 18.45 -1.54
N ILE A 108 16.82 19.02 -1.83
CA ILE A 108 16.03 18.75 -3.04
C ILE A 108 15.53 20.06 -3.65
N ARG A 109 15.45 20.11 -4.99
CA ARG A 109 14.90 21.24 -5.73
C ARG A 109 13.37 21.23 -5.72
N PHE A 110 12.76 22.41 -5.89
CA PHE A 110 11.30 22.57 -5.87
C PHE A 110 10.56 21.80 -6.98
N ASP A 111 11.11 21.78 -8.20
CA ASP A 111 10.58 21.02 -9.33
C ASP A 111 10.52 19.51 -9.04
N ARG A 112 11.57 18.98 -8.40
CA ARG A 112 11.62 17.58 -7.98
C ARG A 112 10.68 17.28 -6.82
N LEU A 113 10.57 18.19 -5.83
CA LEU A 113 9.57 18.07 -4.76
C LEU A 113 8.16 17.94 -5.33
N LEU A 114 7.78 18.86 -6.22
CA LEU A 114 6.44 18.87 -6.81
C LEU A 114 6.16 17.58 -7.60
N SER A 115 7.15 17.10 -8.35
CA SER A 115 7.04 15.85 -9.11
C SER A 115 6.86 14.63 -8.20
N VAL A 116 7.61 14.56 -7.09
CA VAL A 116 7.49 13.46 -6.12
C VAL A 116 6.12 13.50 -5.44
N VAL A 117 5.72 14.64 -4.89
CA VAL A 117 4.43 14.78 -4.17
C VAL A 117 3.24 14.53 -5.10
N ALA A 118 3.31 14.97 -6.36
CA ALA A 118 2.28 14.65 -7.35
C ALA A 118 2.21 13.14 -7.64
N GLY A 119 3.37 12.47 -7.69
CA GLY A 119 3.46 11.01 -7.82
C GLY A 119 2.83 10.30 -6.63
N GLU A 120 3.14 10.72 -5.41
CA GLU A 120 2.54 10.20 -4.17
C GLU A 120 1.02 10.38 -4.14
N ALA A 121 0.53 11.58 -4.50
CA ALA A 121 -0.90 11.86 -4.56
C ALA A 121 -1.61 10.96 -5.57
N LEU A 122 -1.04 10.78 -6.77
CA LEU A 122 -1.59 9.89 -7.79
C LEU A 122 -1.57 8.42 -7.32
N GLY A 123 -0.44 7.98 -6.76
CA GLY A 123 -0.28 6.62 -6.25
C GLY A 123 -1.30 6.31 -5.15
N GLY A 124 -1.41 7.19 -4.16
CA GLY A 124 -2.39 7.08 -3.08
C GLY A 124 -3.84 7.10 -3.57
N TYR A 125 -4.17 7.98 -4.53
CA TYR A 125 -5.49 8.02 -5.14
C TYR A 125 -5.84 6.72 -5.89
N SER A 126 -4.87 6.15 -6.61
CA SER A 126 -5.07 4.93 -7.39
C SER A 126 -5.17 3.66 -6.54
N ALA A 127 -4.57 3.64 -5.35
CA ALA A 127 -4.43 2.47 -4.50
C ALA A 127 -5.76 1.78 -4.16
N TYR A 128 -6.80 2.54 -3.83
CA TYR A 128 -8.13 1.96 -3.56
C TYR A 128 -8.70 1.23 -4.78
N ARG A 129 -8.53 1.80 -5.98
CA ARG A 129 -9.02 1.19 -7.21
C ARG A 129 -8.29 -0.11 -7.52
N VAL A 130 -6.97 -0.14 -7.30
CA VAL A 130 -6.14 -1.35 -7.45
C VAL A 130 -6.57 -2.41 -6.44
N ALA A 131 -6.71 -2.05 -5.16
CA ALA A 131 -7.16 -2.98 -4.12
C ALA A 131 -8.54 -3.56 -4.44
N ARG A 132 -9.49 -2.71 -4.82
CA ARG A 132 -10.84 -3.13 -5.20
C ARG A 132 -10.87 -4.07 -6.39
N GLN A 133 -10.00 -3.82 -7.39
CA GLN A 133 -9.89 -4.72 -8.54
C GLN A 133 -9.33 -6.09 -8.13
N LEU A 134 -8.33 -6.12 -7.24
CA LEU A 134 -7.77 -7.38 -6.73
C LEU A 134 -8.81 -8.16 -5.91
N TRP A 135 -9.59 -7.48 -5.06
CA TRP A 135 -10.71 -8.11 -4.34
C TRP A 135 -11.76 -8.69 -5.29
N TYR A 136 -12.10 -7.97 -6.37
CA TYR A 136 -13.02 -8.47 -7.40
C TYR A 136 -12.54 -9.81 -8.01
N TRP A 137 -11.25 -9.92 -8.31
CA TRP A 137 -10.68 -11.16 -8.86
C TRP A 137 -10.55 -12.30 -7.85
N SER A 138 -10.79 -12.04 -6.57
CA SER A 138 -10.63 -13.00 -5.47
C SER A 138 -11.89 -13.19 -4.63
N LEU A 139 -13.05 -12.77 -5.17
CA LEU A 139 -14.37 -12.93 -4.53
C LEU A 139 -14.72 -14.38 -4.19
N SER A 140 -14.31 -15.33 -5.03
CA SER A 140 -14.56 -16.76 -4.81
C SER A 140 -13.62 -17.41 -3.78
N ILE A 141 -12.61 -16.68 -3.31
CA ILE A 141 -11.53 -17.20 -2.46
C ILE A 141 -11.71 -16.72 -1.02
N ALA A 142 -12.12 -15.46 -0.81
CA ALA A 142 -12.33 -14.89 0.52
C ALA A 142 -13.67 -14.17 0.64
N ALA A 143 -14.45 -14.54 1.67
CA ALA A 143 -15.66 -13.81 2.02
C ALA A 143 -15.38 -12.34 2.41
N ASP A 144 -14.22 -12.07 3.03
CA ASP A 144 -13.81 -10.70 3.38
C ASP A 144 -13.58 -9.83 2.14
N HIS A 145 -13.14 -10.39 1.01
CA HIS A 145 -12.99 -9.64 -0.22
C HIS A 145 -14.33 -9.26 -0.84
N ALA A 146 -15.35 -10.11 -0.72
CA ALA A 146 -16.72 -9.77 -1.12
C ALA A 146 -17.27 -8.61 -0.28
N ILE A 147 -17.11 -8.66 1.05
CA ILE A 147 -17.51 -7.59 1.96
C ILE A 147 -16.78 -6.28 1.62
N ASN A 148 -15.46 -6.34 1.40
CA ASN A 148 -14.65 -5.16 1.06
C ASN A 148 -14.99 -4.59 -0.33
N TYR A 149 -15.36 -5.43 -1.29
CA TYR A 149 -15.74 -5.01 -2.64
C TYR A 149 -17.11 -4.32 -2.68
N GLU A 150 -18.07 -4.83 -1.90
CA GLU A 150 -19.43 -4.27 -1.78
C GLU A 150 -19.46 -2.99 -0.95
N SER A 151 -18.52 -2.82 -0.01
CA SER A 151 -18.37 -1.59 0.77
C SER A 151 -17.78 -0.46 -0.10
N THR A 152 -18.65 0.25 -0.80
CA THR A 152 -18.29 1.41 -1.65
C THR A 152 -18.21 2.74 -0.90
N ARG A 153 -18.59 2.78 0.38
CA ARG A 153 -18.49 3.98 1.21
C ARG A 153 -17.07 4.09 1.76
N CYS A 154 -16.57 5.31 1.95
CA CYS A 154 -15.31 5.62 2.67
C CYS A 154 -15.41 5.27 4.17
N ALA A 155 -15.86 4.07 4.49
CA ALA A 155 -15.93 3.52 5.81
C ALA A 155 -15.24 2.16 5.73
N PHE A 156 -13.99 2.12 6.17
CA PHE A 156 -13.40 0.84 6.53
C PHE A 156 -14.31 0.22 7.60
N ALA A 157 -14.90 -0.93 7.29
CA ALA A 157 -15.79 -1.65 8.19
C ALA A 157 -15.08 -2.03 9.51
N TYR A 158 -13.75 -2.17 9.45
CA TYR A 158 -12.89 -2.56 10.56
C TYR A 158 -12.20 -1.33 11.15
N LYS A 159 -12.95 -0.49 11.84
CA LYS A 159 -12.36 0.53 12.72
C LYS A 159 -11.80 -0.20 13.94
N VAL A 160 -10.49 -0.29 14.04
CA VAL A 160 -9.86 -0.55 15.34
C VAL A 160 -10.18 0.67 16.20
N THR A 161 -10.80 0.47 17.35
CA THR A 161 -10.91 1.54 18.36
C THR A 161 -9.51 1.82 18.88
N PHE A 162 -8.79 2.68 18.18
CA PHE A 162 -7.66 3.38 18.77
C PHE A 162 -8.25 4.36 19.78
N SER A 163 -7.81 4.32 21.04
CA SER A 163 -8.31 5.16 22.13
C SER A 163 -8.13 6.67 21.87
N VAL A 164 -7.49 7.06 20.77
CA VAL A 164 -7.28 8.44 20.35
C VAL A 164 -7.45 8.57 18.85
N ILE A 165 -8.68 8.63 18.34
CA ILE A 165 -8.98 9.28 17.06
C ILE A 165 -10.31 10.03 17.20
N TYR A 166 -10.21 11.36 17.24
CA TYR A 166 -11.34 12.24 16.93
C TYR A 166 -11.62 12.13 15.43
N CYS A 167 -12.82 11.73 15.07
CA CYS A 167 -13.38 11.95 13.74
C CYS A 167 -14.82 12.45 13.93
N GLN A 168 -15.03 13.71 13.54
CA GLN A 168 -16.34 14.23 13.15
C GLN A 168 -16.87 13.50 11.92
#